data_AF-A0AAV3QLI8-F1
#
_entry.id   AF-A0AAV3QLI8-F1
#
_cell.length_a   1.000
_cell.length_b   1.000
_cell.length_c   1.000
_cell.angle_alpha   90.00
_cell.angle_beta   90.00
_cell.angle_gamma   90.00
#
_symmetry.space_group_name_H-M   'P 1'
#
loop_
_entity.id
_entity.type
_entity.pdbx_description
1 polymer ?
#
loop_
_entity_poly.entity_id
_entity_poly.type
_entity_poly.pdbx_seq_one_letter_code
_entity_poly.pdbx_strand_id
1 'polypeptide(L)'
;MVEKYDLQNNEWLKRLYDRKEKWASVYGRHTFCANMSVTERSESMNSKLKEYVSYKYDLLCVFQHFERLLEDRCYEESKVSAKAKQSYSFLAYPMEILKHATSFYTPKIFKIFNKNYGMAWNCDMIMSKVENISEFKVI
;
A
#
# COMPACT_ATOMS: atom_id res chain seq x y z
N MET A 1 24.00 19.52 19.53
CA MET A 1 24.76 18.30 19.14
C MET A 1 25.74 18.62 18.02
N VAL A 2 25.28 19.12 16.86
CA VAL A 2 26.17 19.50 15.75
C VAL A 2 27.17 20.59 16.14
N GLU A 3 26.72 21.66 16.82
CA GLU A 3 27.60 22.73 17.31
C GLU A 3 28.52 22.28 18.44
N LYS A 4 28.00 21.49 19.39
CA LYS A 4 28.75 20.99 20.56
C LYS A 4 29.97 20.14 20.16
N TYR A 5 29.93 19.48 19.01
CA TYR A 5 30.98 18.60 18.51
C TYR A 5 31.65 19.12 17.23
N ASP A 6 31.40 20.39 16.85
CA ASP A 6 31.97 21.03 15.66
C ASP A 6 31.73 20.24 14.34
N LEU A 7 30.55 19.65 14.20
CA LEU A 7 30.18 18.77 13.08
C LEU A 7 29.51 19.52 11.92
N GLN A 8 29.52 20.85 11.93
CA GLN A 8 28.80 21.69 10.97
C GLN A 8 29.25 21.48 9.51
N ASN A 9 30.52 21.11 9.32
CA ASN A 9 31.12 20.87 8.00
C ASN A 9 31.28 19.39 7.65
N ASN A 10 30.71 18.48 8.45
CA ASN A 10 30.76 17.06 8.16
C ASN A 10 29.85 16.72 6.96
N GLU A 11 30.47 16.36 5.84
CA GLU A 11 29.76 16.08 4.58
C GLU A 11 28.83 14.87 4.69
N TRP A 12 29.22 13.84 5.46
CA TRP A 12 28.41 12.65 5.68
C TRP A 12 27.10 12.99 6.41
N LEU A 13 27.17 13.82 7.45
CA LEU A 13 25.98 14.27 8.19
C LEU A 13 25.06 15.13 7.32
N LYS A 14 25.62 16.01 6.47
CA LYS A 14 24.83 16.79 5.50
C LYS A 14 24.07 15.86 4.55
N ARG A 15 24.76 14.92 3.91
CA ARG A 15 24.15 13.93 3.00
C ARG A 15 23.09 13.06 3.68
N LEU A 16 23.29 12.70 4.95
CA LEU A 16 22.31 11.94 5.73
C LEU A 16 21.05 12.78 6.02
N TYR A 17 21.24 14.04 6.40
CA TYR A 17 20.17 14.99 6.68
C TYR A 17 19.35 15.32 5.43
N ASP A 18 20.00 15.44 4.26
CA ASP A 18 19.31 15.65 2.98
C ASP A 18 18.34 14.51 2.63
N ARG A 19 18.56 13.30 3.18
CA ARG A 19 17.71 12.12 2.99
C ARG A 19 16.73 11.87 4.14
N LYS A 20 16.57 12.83 5.07
CA LYS A 20 15.71 12.69 6.27
C LYS A 20 14.30 12.22 5.98
N GLU A 21 13.73 12.60 4.85
CA GLU A 21 12.37 12.19 4.45
C GLU A 21 12.24 10.68 4.24
N LYS A 22 13.34 9.99 3.92
CA LYS A 22 13.34 8.54 3.68
C LYS A 22 13.39 7.70 4.96
N TRP A 23 13.88 8.25 6.07
CA TRP A 23 14.14 7.50 7.29
C TRP A 23 13.51 8.08 8.57
N ALA A 24 13.22 9.38 8.61
CA ALA A 24 12.59 10.00 9.77
C ALA A 24 11.06 9.98 9.64
N SER A 25 10.41 9.27 10.56
CA SER A 25 8.96 9.03 10.56
C SER A 25 8.10 10.31 10.56
N VAL A 26 8.64 11.44 11.04
CA VAL A 26 7.93 12.73 11.07
C VAL A 26 7.51 13.20 9.67
N TYR A 27 8.29 12.85 8.65
CA TYR A 27 8.02 13.21 7.25
C TYR A 27 7.03 12.23 6.58
N GLY A 28 6.86 11.03 7.13
CA GLY A 28 5.92 10.02 6.61
C GLY A 28 4.45 10.25 6.97
N ARG A 29 4.14 11.25 7.82
CA ARG A 29 2.77 11.50 8.34
C ARG A 29 1.72 11.80 7.27
N HIS A 30 2.13 12.36 6.13
CA HIS A 30 1.24 12.63 5.00
C HIS A 30 1.18 11.49 3.99
N THR A 31 1.85 10.36 4.25
CA THR A 31 1.85 9.21 3.35
C THR A 31 0.74 8.24 3.77
N PHE A 32 -0.27 8.08 2.91
CA PHE A 32 -1.31 7.08 3.11
C PHE A 32 -0.73 5.66 2.99
N CYS A 33 -0.69 4.92 4.09
CA CYS A 33 -0.16 3.55 4.13
C CYS A 33 -1.24 2.47 4.06
N ALA A 34 -2.50 2.82 3.72
CA ALA A 34 -3.62 1.88 3.59
C ALA A 34 -3.75 0.92 4.79
N ASN A 35 -3.62 1.45 6.01
CA ASN A 35 -3.66 0.69 7.27
C ASN A 35 -2.53 -0.36 7.46
N MET A 36 -1.49 -0.37 6.62
CA MET A 36 -0.27 -1.14 6.91
C MET A 36 0.59 -0.41 7.93
N SER A 37 0.89 -1.09 9.02
CA SER A 37 1.95 -0.69 9.93
C SER A 37 3.33 -0.82 9.27
N VAL A 38 4.29 -0.04 9.77
CA VAL A 38 5.68 -0.12 9.30
C VAL A 38 6.27 -1.52 9.57
N THR A 39 5.85 -2.16 10.67
CA THR A 39 6.26 -3.51 11.05
C THR A 39 5.74 -4.56 10.07
N GLU A 40 4.46 -4.55 9.72
CA GLU A 40 3.89 -5.50 8.73
C GLU A 40 4.60 -5.42 7.37
N ARG A 41 4.96 -4.19 6.94
CA ARG A 41 5.71 -4.00 5.70
C ARG A 41 7.09 -4.67 5.76
N SER A 42 7.81 -4.51 6.87
CA SER A 42 9.13 -5.12 7.06
C SER A 42 9.05 -6.64 7.22
N GLU A 43 8.02 -7.15 7.89
CA GLU A 43 7.79 -8.59 8.06
C GLU A 43 7.48 -9.28 6.73
N SER A 44 6.62 -8.66 5.91
CA SER A 44 6.29 -9.16 4.57
C SER A 44 7.54 -9.23 3.68
N MET A 45 8.37 -8.18 3.68
CA MET A 45 9.61 -8.15 2.91
C MET A 45 10.62 -9.19 3.42
N ASN A 46 10.80 -9.28 4.74
CA ASN A 46 11.72 -10.24 5.34
C ASN A 46 11.28 -11.68 5.07
N SER A 47 9.97 -11.95 5.08
CA SER A 47 9.42 -13.26 4.72
C SER A 47 9.82 -13.65 3.30
N LYS A 48 9.68 -12.73 2.34
CA LYS A 48 10.10 -12.96 0.95
C LYS A 48 11.61 -13.10 0.80
N LEU A 49 12.40 -12.28 1.50
CA LEU A 49 13.86 -12.35 1.45
C LEU A 49 14.39 -13.72 1.88
N LYS A 50 13.78 -14.33 2.91
CA LYS A 50 14.15 -15.68 3.39
C LYS A 50 14.01 -16.77 2.33
N GLU A 51 13.21 -16.57 1.28
CA GLU A 51 13.10 -17.51 0.15
C GLU A 51 14.33 -17.45 -0.78
N TYR A 52 15.12 -16.37 -0.72
CA TYR A 52 16.25 -16.09 -1.63
C TYR A 52 17.61 -16.22 -0.95
N VAL A 53 17.68 -16.13 0.39
CA VAL A 53 18.94 -16.13 1.14
C VAL A 53 19.09 -17.37 2.01
N SER A 54 20.33 -17.84 2.15
CA SER A 54 20.71 -18.97 3.01
C SER A 54 21.78 -18.54 4.00
N TYR A 55 21.82 -19.15 5.17
CA TYR A 55 22.87 -18.93 6.17
C TYR A 55 24.28 -19.32 5.67
N LYS A 56 24.35 -20.10 4.59
CA LYS A 56 25.61 -20.53 3.95
C LYS A 56 26.19 -19.49 2.99
N TYR A 57 25.43 -18.45 2.66
CA TYR A 57 25.86 -17.43 1.72
C TYR A 57 26.73 -16.38 2.40
N ASP A 58 27.78 -15.94 1.69
CA ASP A 58 28.49 -14.74 2.07
C ASP A 58 27.66 -13.48 1.76
N LEU A 59 28.14 -12.33 2.24
CA LEU A 59 27.43 -11.08 2.10
C LEU A 59 27.24 -10.68 0.62
N LEU A 60 28.20 -11.00 -0.24
CA LEU A 60 28.12 -10.69 -1.66
C LEU A 60 27.01 -11.48 -2.34
N CYS A 61 26.95 -12.79 -2.09
CA CYS A 61 25.88 -13.67 -2.55
C CYS A 61 24.51 -13.19 -2.06
N VAL A 62 24.42 -12.74 -0.80
CA VAL A 62 23.17 -12.18 -0.26
C VAL A 62 22.71 -10.96 -1.06
N PHE A 63 23.61 -10.03 -1.40
CA PHE A 63 23.25 -8.86 -2.21
C PHE A 63 22.82 -9.23 -3.63
N GLN A 64 23.50 -10.19 -4.27
CA GLN A 64 23.10 -10.68 -5.60
C GLN A 64 21.71 -11.31 -5.57
N HIS A 65 21.41 -12.12 -4.55
CA HIS A 65 20.08 -12.70 -4.36
C HIS A 65 19.02 -11.66 -4.03
N PHE A 66 19.38 -10.61 -3.30
CA PHE A 66 18.49 -9.48 -3.04
C PHE A 66 18.16 -8.69 -4.30
N GLU A 67 19.15 -8.41 -5.15
CA GLU A 67 18.92 -7.77 -6.46
C GLU A 67 17.99 -8.62 -7.33
N ARG A 68 18.24 -9.93 -7.41
CA ARG A 68 17.34 -10.86 -8.12
C ARG A 68 15.91 -10.85 -7.56
N LEU A 69 15.74 -10.84 -6.23
CA LEU A 69 14.42 -10.72 -5.61
C LEU A 69 13.70 -9.44 -6.07
N LEU A 70 14.40 -8.31 -6.17
CA LEU A 70 13.83 -7.06 -6.64
C LEU A 70 13.42 -7.15 -8.11
N GLU A 71 14.28 -7.72 -8.96
CA GLU A 71 13.99 -7.93 -10.39
C GLU A 71 12.76 -8.83 -10.59
N ASP A 72 12.71 -9.98 -9.91
CA ASP A 72 11.59 -10.92 -9.97
C ASP A 72 10.29 -10.23 -9.53
N ARG A 73 10.35 -9.39 -8.48
CA ARG A 73 9.19 -8.62 -8.02
C ARG A 73 8.74 -7.58 -9.05
N CYS A 74 9.66 -6.78 -9.59
CA CYS A 74 9.34 -5.78 -10.61
C CYS A 74 8.76 -6.43 -11.88
N TYR A 75 9.26 -7.61 -12.24
CA TYR A 75 8.74 -8.39 -13.36
C TYR A 75 7.31 -8.87 -13.11
N GLU A 76 7.02 -9.43 -11.92
CA GLU A 76 5.66 -9.85 -11.56
C GLU A 76 4.68 -8.68 -11.46
N GLU A 77 5.11 -7.54 -10.89
CA GLU A 77 4.31 -6.30 -10.87
C GLU A 77 3.99 -5.81 -12.29
N SER A 78 4.97 -5.90 -13.20
CA SER A 78 4.79 -5.55 -14.61
C SER A 78 3.79 -6.47 -15.32
N LYS A 79 3.86 -7.79 -15.08
CA LYS A 79 2.87 -8.74 -15.62
C LYS A 79 1.46 -8.45 -15.12
N VAL A 80 1.31 -8.22 -13.82
CA VAL A 80 0.01 -7.93 -13.21
C VAL A 80 -0.54 -6.62 -13.75
N SER A 81 0.30 -5.60 -13.90
CA SER A 81 -0.07 -4.30 -14.50
C SER A 81 -0.50 -4.44 -15.96
N ALA A 82 0.25 -5.22 -16.77
CA ALA A 82 -0.12 -5.49 -18.15
C ALA A 82 -1.47 -6.21 -18.25
N LYS A 83 -1.68 -7.26 -17.45
CA LYS A 83 -2.96 -7.98 -17.37
C LYS A 83 -4.11 -7.07 -16.91
N ALA A 84 -3.84 -6.19 -15.95
CA ALA A 84 -4.81 -5.23 -15.46
C ALA A 84 -5.27 -4.24 -16.53
N LYS A 85 -4.35 -3.76 -17.37
CA LYS A 85 -4.66 -2.86 -18.50
C LYS A 85 -5.47 -3.55 -19.60
N GLN A 86 -5.29 -4.85 -19.76
CA GLN A 86 -6.02 -5.65 -20.76
C GLN A 86 -7.41 -6.11 -20.25
N SER A 87 -7.62 -6.15 -18.94
CA SER A 87 -8.90 -6.56 -18.37
C SER A 87 -9.91 -5.43 -18.37
N TYR A 88 -11.01 -5.60 -19.09
CA TYR A 88 -12.17 -4.73 -19.01
C TYR A 88 -12.98 -5.06 -17.75
N SER A 89 -13.25 -4.04 -16.92
CA SER A 89 -14.14 -4.20 -15.77
C SER A 89 -15.58 -3.98 -16.22
N PHE A 90 -16.37 -5.06 -16.28
CA PHE A 90 -17.81 -4.95 -16.53
C PHE A 90 -18.48 -4.17 -15.39
N LEU A 91 -19.14 -3.08 -15.72
CA LEU A 91 -19.93 -2.29 -14.79
C LEU A 91 -21.39 -2.75 -14.88
N ALA A 92 -21.89 -3.37 -13.81
CA ALA A 92 -23.29 -3.79 -13.75
C ALA A 92 -24.26 -2.59 -13.79
N TYR A 93 -23.81 -1.42 -13.34
CA TYR A 93 -24.57 -0.18 -13.31
C TYR A 93 -23.70 1.00 -13.77
N PRO A 94 -24.23 1.94 -14.57
CA PRO A 94 -23.51 3.09 -15.10
C PRO A 94 -23.36 4.21 -14.05
N MET A 95 -22.76 3.90 -12.91
CA MET A 95 -22.47 4.89 -11.87
C MET A 95 -21.14 5.59 -12.15
N GLU A 96 -21.14 6.92 -12.16
CA GLU A 96 -19.94 7.73 -12.42
C GLU A 96 -18.81 7.44 -11.41
N ILE A 97 -19.14 7.16 -10.16
CA ILE A 97 -18.14 6.77 -9.15
C ILE A 97 -17.44 5.45 -9.49
N LEU A 98 -18.17 4.47 -10.03
CA LEU A 98 -17.59 3.19 -10.44
C LEU A 98 -16.72 3.37 -11.69
N LYS A 99 -17.13 4.22 -12.62
CA LYS A 99 -16.36 4.59 -13.82
C LYS A 99 -15.07 5.34 -13.46
N HIS A 100 -15.11 6.22 -12.47
CA HIS A 100 -13.90 6.87 -11.97
C HIS A 100 -13.00 5.88 -11.23
N ALA A 101 -13.57 4.98 -10.42
CA ALA A 101 -12.80 3.96 -9.72
C ALA A 101 -12.09 3.00 -10.67
N THR A 102 -12.67 2.63 -11.82
CA THR A 102 -11.99 1.77 -12.81
C THR A 102 -10.80 2.44 -13.49
N SER A 103 -10.76 3.77 -13.60
CA SER A 103 -9.61 4.47 -14.18
C SER A 103 -8.42 4.60 -13.21
N PHE A 104 -8.67 4.56 -11.90
CA PHE A 104 -7.63 4.68 -10.87
C PHE A 104 -7.16 3.33 -10.31
N TYR A 105 -8.07 2.36 -10.14
CA TYR A 105 -7.76 1.12 -9.45
C TYR A 105 -7.37 -0.01 -10.39
N THR A 106 -6.40 -0.82 -9.94
CA THR A 106 -6.20 -2.14 -10.55
C THR A 106 -7.47 -2.98 -10.41
N PRO A 107 -7.75 -3.94 -11.31
CA PRO A 107 -8.96 -4.76 -11.26
C PRO A 107 -9.17 -5.48 -9.93
N LYS A 108 -8.09 -5.89 -9.26
CA LYS A 108 -8.14 -6.53 -7.94
C LYS A 108 -8.68 -5.58 -6.88
N ILE A 109 -8.18 -4.33 -6.86
CA ILE A 109 -8.64 -3.29 -5.94
C ILE A 109 -10.05 -2.82 -6.32
N PHE A 110 -10.34 -2.65 -7.61
CA PHE A 110 -11.68 -2.32 -8.10
C PHE A 110 -12.72 -3.35 -7.66
N LYS A 111 -12.40 -4.65 -7.69
CA LYS A 111 -13.31 -5.71 -7.22
C LYS A 111 -13.67 -5.55 -5.74
N ILE A 112 -12.70 -5.17 -4.91
CA ILE A 112 -12.93 -4.90 -3.47
C ILE A 112 -13.79 -3.64 -3.31
N PHE A 113 -13.45 -2.57 -4.04
CA PHE A 113 -14.19 -1.32 -4.02
C PHE A 113 -15.65 -1.52 -4.43
N ASN A 114 -15.90 -2.18 -5.56
CA ASN A 114 -17.24 -2.43 -6.09
C ASN A 114 -18.08 -3.29 -5.13
N LYS A 115 -17.48 -4.28 -4.47
CA LYS A 115 -18.15 -5.07 -3.43
C LYS A 115 -18.57 -4.21 -2.24
N ASN A 116 -17.66 -3.38 -1.72
CA ASN A 116 -17.94 -2.52 -0.57
C ASN A 116 -18.97 -1.45 -0.93
N TYR A 117 -18.89 -0.88 -2.14
CA TYR A 117 -19.86 0.07 -2.64
C TYR A 117 -21.27 -0.54 -2.72
N GLY A 118 -21.41 -1.75 -3.26
CA GLY A 118 -22.69 -2.46 -3.28
C GLY A 118 -23.23 -2.77 -1.88
N MET A 119 -22.37 -3.09 -0.91
CA MET A 119 -22.78 -3.28 0.48
C MET A 119 -23.30 -1.98 1.11
N ALA A 120 -22.59 -0.87 0.94
CA ALA A 120 -23.01 0.44 1.45
C ALA A 120 -24.36 0.87 0.85
N TRP A 121 -24.54 0.69 -0.46
CA TRP A 121 -25.78 1.05 -1.14
C TRP A 121 -26.99 0.24 -0.66
N ASN A 122 -26.78 -1.04 -0.36
CA ASN A 122 -27.82 -1.88 0.25
C ASN A 122 -28.17 -1.42 1.67
N CYS A 123 -27.18 -0.99 2.47
CA CYS A 123 -27.44 -0.42 3.80
C CYS A 123 -28.28 0.86 3.70
N ASP A 124 -27.97 1.76 2.76
CA ASP A 124 -28.74 3.00 2.56
C ASP A 124 -30.20 2.71 2.17
N MET A 125 -30.44 1.73 1.29
CA MET A 125 -31.80 1.31 0.93
C MET A 125 -32.58 0.67 2.09
N ILE A 126 -31.90 -0.01 3.01
CA ILE A 126 -32.52 -0.56 4.23
C ILE A 126 -32.89 0.59 5.16
N MET A 127 -32.00 1.56 5.37
CA MET A 127 -32.28 2.73 6.20
C MET A 127 -33.43 3.56 5.64
N SER A 128 -33.49 3.80 4.33
CA SER A 128 -34.59 4.56 3.71
C SER A 128 -35.94 3.84 3.76
N LYS A 129 -35.96 2.50 3.89
CA LYS A 129 -37.19 1.73 4.12
C LYS A 129 -37.65 1.75 5.58
N VAL A 130 -36.74 1.98 6.52
CA VAL A 130 -37.01 2.03 7.96
C VAL A 130 -37.57 3.40 8.40
N GLU A 131 -37.50 4.43 7.56
CA GLU A 131 -38.05 5.77 7.87
C GLU A 131 -39.58 5.87 7.91
N ASN A 132 -40.33 4.77 7.71
CA ASN A 132 -41.75 4.70 8.04
C ASN A 132 -42.02 3.79 9.27
N ILE A 133 -41.92 4.41 10.47
CA ILE A 133 -42.46 4.00 11.80
C ILE A 133 -41.65 2.85 12.48
N SER A 134 -41.22 2.84 13.77
CA SER A 134 -41.63 3.48 15.04
C SER A 134 -40.54 3.28 16.12
N GLU A 135 -40.56 4.18 17.11
CA GLU A 135 -39.99 4.18 18.48
C GLU A 135 -39.16 2.98 18.98
N PHE A 136 -37.96 3.30 19.47
CA PHE A 136 -37.14 2.41 20.28
C PHE A 136 -37.53 2.50 21.75
N LYS A 137 -37.98 1.38 22.34
CA LYS A 137 -38.09 1.23 23.79
C LYS A 137 -36.88 0.46 24.32
N VAL A 138 -36.12 1.10 25.18
CA VAL A 138 -35.03 0.48 25.94
C VAL A 138 -35.63 -0.29 27.12
N ILE A 139 -35.30 -1.57 27.23
CA ILE A 139 -35.30 -2.32 28.50
C ILE A 139 -33.88 -2.81 28.70
#